data_AF-A0A1Q5DXU2-F1
#
_entry.id   AF-A0A1Q5DXU2-F1
#
_cell.length_a   1.000
_cell.length_b   1.000
_cell.length_c   1.000
_cell.angle_alpha   90.00
_cell.angle_beta   90.00
_cell.angle_gamma   90.00
#
_symmetry.space_group_name_H-M   'P 1'
#
loop_
_entity.id
_entity.type
_entity.pdbx_description
1 polymer ?
#
loop_
_entity_poly.entity_id
_entity_poly.type
_entity_poly.pdbx_seq_one_letter_code
_entity_poly.pdbx_strand_id
1 'polypeptide(L)'
;MTGGQAIAATGRDAILRAARRAFTQRPYAEVTIRGIAADAGVSASLVVKHFGRKEELFNTVADFGPAAAELFDAPLDVLGRHMVVTLVTQRRALQSDPLLRVVFSLGNQDERSLLRDRFHEQVTAALTARLPGPDAALRAELLAGHLLGLGATLSLHREGAGASATPERIADLYAPALQRLITG
;
A
#
# COMPACT_ATOMS: atom_id res chain seq x y z
N MET A 1 -17.89 -3.94 -34.15
CA MET A 1 -18.99 -3.85 -33.17
C MET A 1 -18.41 -4.24 -31.80
N THR A 2 -17.64 -3.35 -31.17
CA THR A 2 -18.02 -2.52 -30.01
C THR A 2 -18.57 -3.32 -28.84
N GLY A 3 -17.71 -3.51 -27.82
CA GLY A 3 -18.08 -4.08 -26.54
C GLY A 3 -16.91 -4.16 -25.56
N GLY A 4 -15.93 -3.26 -25.66
CA GLY A 4 -14.90 -3.13 -24.64
C GLY A 4 -15.51 -2.48 -23.42
N GLN A 5 -15.98 -3.29 -22.46
CA GLN A 5 -16.23 -2.81 -21.11
C GLN A 5 -14.89 -2.36 -20.53
N ALA A 6 -14.57 -1.07 -20.72
CA ALA A 6 -13.64 -0.39 -19.85
C ALA A 6 -14.20 -0.54 -18.43
N ILE A 7 -13.48 -1.29 -17.58
CA ILE A 7 -13.80 -1.46 -16.16
C ILE A 7 -13.84 -0.04 -15.58
N ALA A 8 -15.04 0.51 -15.44
CA ALA A 8 -15.25 1.80 -14.82
C ALA A 8 -14.78 1.64 -13.37
N ALA A 9 -13.59 2.15 -13.06
CA ALA A 9 -13.17 2.33 -11.67
C ALA A 9 -14.32 3.02 -10.96
N THR A 10 -14.90 2.34 -9.98
CA THR A 10 -16.12 2.82 -9.34
C THR A 10 -15.85 4.19 -8.72
N GLY A 11 -16.89 5.01 -8.54
CA GLY A 11 -16.72 6.29 -7.82
C GLY A 11 -16.00 6.10 -6.47
N ARG A 12 -16.21 4.95 -5.82
CA ARG A 12 -15.51 4.53 -4.60
C ARG A 12 -13.99 4.43 -4.77
N ASP A 13 -13.49 3.77 -5.81
CA ASP A 13 -12.06 3.58 -6.05
C ASP A 13 -11.36 4.90 -6.40
N ALA A 14 -12.02 5.74 -7.19
CA ALA A 14 -11.53 7.09 -7.50
C ALA A 14 -11.36 7.93 -6.23
N ILE A 15 -12.35 7.89 -5.33
CA ILE A 15 -12.30 8.56 -4.03
C ILE A 15 -11.16 8.03 -3.17
N LEU A 16 -10.98 6.71 -3.07
CA LEU A 16 -9.89 6.13 -2.28
C LEU A 16 -8.51 6.56 -2.79
N ARG A 17 -8.30 6.56 -4.12
CA ARG A 17 -7.04 7.03 -4.72
C ARG A 17 -6.79 8.51 -4.41
N ALA A 18 -7.80 9.36 -4.59
CA ALA A 18 -7.69 10.79 -4.28
C ALA A 18 -7.42 11.05 -2.79
N ALA A 19 -8.15 10.36 -1.91
CA ALA A 19 -7.96 10.45 -0.46
C ALA A 19 -6.55 10.02 -0.05
N ARG A 20 -6.06 8.87 -0.55
CA ARG A 20 -4.69 8.39 -0.29
C ARG A 20 -3.66 9.43 -0.70
N ARG A 21 -3.80 10.05 -1.88
CA ARG A 21 -2.90 11.13 -2.33
C ARG A 21 -2.96 12.33 -1.39
N ALA A 22 -4.16 12.82 -1.09
CA ALA A 22 -4.36 14.01 -0.26
C ALA A 22 -3.76 13.85 1.14
N PHE A 23 -4.04 12.74 1.83
CA PHE A 23 -3.53 12.46 3.17
C PHE A 23 -2.03 12.13 3.20
N THR A 24 -1.43 11.76 2.06
CA THR A 24 0.02 11.56 1.96
C THR A 24 0.77 12.88 1.77
N GLN A 25 0.16 13.84 1.07
CA GLN A 25 0.82 15.09 0.65
C GLN A 25 0.59 16.26 1.61
N ARG A 26 -0.49 16.23 2.40
CA ARG A 26 -0.92 17.36 3.24
C ARG A 26 -1.21 16.92 4.67
N PRO A 27 -1.02 17.80 5.67
CA PRO A 27 -1.48 17.55 7.04
C PRO A 27 -2.97 17.22 7.07
N TYR A 28 -3.38 16.37 8.02
CA TYR A 28 -4.79 15.95 8.14
C TYR A 28 -5.71 17.17 8.14
N ALA A 29 -5.44 18.18 8.97
CA ALA A 29 -6.25 19.41 9.08
C ALA A 29 -6.54 20.10 7.73
N GLU A 30 -5.59 20.09 6.78
CA GLU A 30 -5.71 20.78 5.48
C GLU A 30 -6.48 19.98 4.43
N VAL A 31 -6.66 18.68 4.63
CA VAL A 31 -7.42 17.83 3.69
C VAL A 31 -8.92 18.06 3.87
N THR A 32 -9.65 18.30 2.78
CA THR A 32 -11.11 18.49 2.82
C THR A 32 -11.84 17.48 1.93
N ILE A 33 -13.06 17.08 2.34
CA ILE A 33 -13.92 16.20 1.53
C ILE A 33 -14.19 16.78 0.14
N ARG A 34 -14.39 18.10 0.04
CA ARG A 34 -14.57 18.77 -1.25
C ARG A 34 -13.33 18.70 -2.12
N GLY A 35 -12.14 18.88 -1.55
CA GLY A 35 -10.87 18.75 -2.28
C GLY A 35 -10.65 17.32 -2.79
N ILE A 36 -10.94 16.31 -1.97
CA ILE A 36 -10.88 14.89 -2.38
C ILE A 36 -11.89 14.61 -3.49
N ALA A 37 -13.13 15.09 -3.37
CA ALA A 37 -14.17 14.90 -4.38
C ALA A 37 -13.77 15.51 -5.73
N ALA A 38 -13.21 16.72 -5.71
CA ALA A 38 -12.70 17.39 -6.91
C ALA A 38 -11.57 16.60 -7.58
N ASP A 39 -10.58 16.12 -6.82
CA ASP A 39 -9.47 15.30 -7.34
C ASP A 39 -9.94 13.92 -7.84
N ALA A 40 -11.02 13.38 -7.27
CA ALA A 40 -11.65 12.14 -7.70
C ALA A 40 -12.61 12.32 -8.89
N GLY A 41 -12.94 13.56 -9.29
CA GLY A 41 -13.91 13.83 -10.35
C GLY A 41 -15.36 13.48 -9.99
N VAL A 42 -15.71 13.57 -8.70
CA VAL A 42 -17.05 13.20 -8.18
C VAL A 42 -17.65 14.30 -7.31
N SER A 43 -18.93 14.16 -6.91
CA SER A 43 -19.57 15.08 -5.97
C SER A 43 -19.18 14.79 -4.52
N ALA A 44 -19.11 15.83 -3.68
CA ALA A 44 -18.86 15.66 -2.25
C ALA A 44 -19.91 14.77 -1.56
N SER A 45 -21.17 14.84 -2.00
CA SER A 45 -22.24 13.97 -1.50
C SER A 45 -21.98 12.50 -1.79
N LEU A 46 -21.33 12.16 -2.91
CA LEU A 46 -20.95 10.79 -3.22
C LEU A 46 -19.85 10.29 -2.28
N VAL A 47 -18.92 11.15 -1.88
CA VAL A 47 -17.89 10.83 -0.87
C VAL A 47 -18.54 10.51 0.47
N VAL A 48 -19.43 11.39 0.94
CA VAL A 48 -20.16 11.20 2.21
C VAL A 48 -21.03 9.95 2.16
N LYS A 49 -21.68 9.67 1.03
CA LYS A 49 -22.47 8.45 0.85
C LYS A 49 -21.63 7.17 0.98
N HIS A 50 -20.39 7.16 0.49
CA HIS A 50 -19.54 5.96 0.51
C HIS A 50 -18.71 5.78 1.78
N PHE A 51 -18.33 6.87 2.44
CA PHE A 51 -17.33 6.86 3.52
C PHE A 51 -17.72 7.71 4.73
N GLY A 52 -18.85 8.41 4.71
CA GLY A 52 -19.28 9.27 5.79
C GLY A 52 -18.38 10.48 5.99
N ARG A 53 -17.82 10.62 7.20
CA ARG A 53 -17.01 11.78 7.60
C ARG A 53 -15.55 11.65 7.15
N LYS A 54 -14.82 12.77 7.17
CA LYS A 54 -13.37 12.81 6.84
C LYS A 54 -12.55 11.82 7.69
N GLU A 55 -12.90 11.68 8.96
CA GLU A 55 -12.26 10.76 9.90
C GLU A 55 -12.45 9.29 9.47
N GLU A 56 -13.67 8.91 9.07
CA GLU A 56 -13.98 7.55 8.60
C GLU A 56 -13.28 7.23 7.28
N LEU A 57 -13.23 8.20 6.36
CA LEU A 57 -12.45 8.10 5.14
C LEU A 57 -10.94 7.98 5.43
N PHE A 58 -10.42 8.78 6.36
CA PHE A 58 -9.03 8.68 6.80
C PHE A 58 -8.74 7.31 7.39
N ASN A 59 -9.59 6.81 8.29
CA ASN A 59 -9.46 5.50 8.90
C ASN A 59 -9.45 4.39 7.85
N THR A 60 -10.28 4.51 6.81
CA THR A 60 -10.32 3.57 5.68
C THR A 60 -9.01 3.59 4.88
N VAL A 61 -8.42 4.77 4.62
CA VAL A 61 -7.16 4.84 3.87
C VAL A 61 -5.92 4.60 4.73
N ALA A 62 -6.05 4.69 6.04
CA ALA A 62 -5.01 4.39 7.03
C ALA A 62 -5.05 2.92 7.50
N ASP A 63 -5.91 2.09 6.89
CA ASP A 63 -5.93 0.64 7.12
C ASP A 63 -4.97 -0.06 6.15
N PHE A 64 -3.98 -0.76 6.71
CA PHE A 64 -3.02 -1.59 5.98
C PHE A 64 -3.42 -3.07 5.98
N GLY A 65 -4.35 -3.48 6.85
CA GLY A 65 -4.72 -4.87 7.08
C GLY A 65 -5.04 -5.64 5.79
N PRO A 66 -5.93 -5.15 4.91
CA PRO A 66 -6.25 -5.84 3.66
C PRO A 66 -5.03 -6.04 2.74
N ALA A 67 -4.17 -5.03 2.62
CA ALA A 67 -2.98 -5.13 1.77
C ALA A 67 -1.93 -6.06 2.39
N ALA A 68 -1.76 -6.04 3.71
CA ALA A 68 -0.86 -6.93 4.42
C ALA A 68 -1.31 -8.38 4.32
N ALA A 69 -2.61 -8.64 4.53
CA ALA A 69 -3.19 -9.98 4.38
C ALA A 69 -2.91 -10.56 2.99
N GLU A 70 -3.15 -9.77 1.93
CA GLU A 70 -2.88 -10.21 0.56
C GLU A 70 -1.38 -10.44 0.29
N LEU A 71 -0.51 -9.56 0.77
CA LEU A 71 0.96 -9.71 0.64
C LEU A 71 1.48 -10.95 1.37
N PHE A 72 0.80 -11.38 2.43
CA PHE A 72 1.21 -12.50 3.27
C PHE A 72 0.46 -13.80 2.92
N ASP A 73 -0.46 -13.79 1.97
CA ASP A 73 -1.28 -14.95 1.59
C ASP A 73 -0.53 -16.00 0.76
N ALA A 74 0.55 -16.56 1.33
CA ALA A 74 1.33 -17.62 0.74
C ALA A 74 2.10 -18.43 1.81
N PRO A 75 2.39 -19.71 1.57
CA PRO A 75 3.31 -20.51 2.38
C PRO A 75 4.71 -19.88 2.48
N LEU A 76 5.42 -20.11 3.59
CA LEU A 76 6.70 -19.43 3.89
C LEU A 76 7.80 -19.73 2.86
N ASP A 77 7.83 -20.91 2.25
CA ASP A 77 8.81 -21.35 1.26
C ASP A 77 8.75 -20.56 -0.06
N VAL A 78 7.60 -19.96 -0.36
CA VAL A 78 7.38 -19.14 -1.57
C VAL A 78 6.99 -17.69 -1.28
N LEU A 79 6.89 -17.33 0.00
CA LEU A 79 6.36 -16.04 0.44
C LEU A 79 7.13 -14.85 -0.14
N GLY A 80 8.47 -14.92 -0.23
CA GLY A 80 9.27 -13.82 -0.78
C GLY A 80 8.90 -13.49 -2.24
N ARG A 81 8.63 -14.53 -3.05
CA ARG A 81 8.18 -14.36 -4.44
C ARG A 81 6.78 -13.77 -4.49
N HIS A 82 5.87 -14.33 -3.70
CA HIS A 82 4.48 -13.88 -3.61
C HIS A 82 4.40 -12.39 -3.25
N MET A 83 5.10 -11.96 -2.20
CA MET A 83 5.12 -10.56 -1.75
C MET A 83 5.51 -9.60 -2.88
N VAL A 84 6.54 -9.93 -3.68
CA VAL A 84 7.01 -9.06 -4.77
C VAL A 84 6.00 -9.02 -5.93
N VAL A 85 5.50 -10.18 -6.37
CA VAL A 85 4.50 -10.25 -7.45
C VAL A 85 3.24 -9.49 -7.06
N THR A 86 2.73 -9.73 -5.85
CA THR A 86 1.53 -9.08 -5.31
C THR A 86 1.73 -7.58 -5.20
N LEU A 87 2.85 -7.11 -4.62
CA LEU A 87 3.16 -5.68 -4.51
C LEU A 87 3.17 -5.00 -5.88
N VAL A 88 3.88 -5.56 -6.87
CA VAL A 88 3.99 -4.95 -8.19
C VAL A 88 2.64 -4.94 -8.92
N THR A 89 1.89 -6.03 -8.82
CA THR A 89 0.56 -6.18 -9.46
C THR A 89 -0.44 -5.21 -8.87
N GLN A 90 -0.59 -5.21 -7.54
CA GLN A 90 -1.49 -4.29 -6.83
C GLN A 90 -1.13 -2.84 -7.07
N ARG A 91 0.17 -2.51 -7.05
CA ARG A 91 0.63 -1.16 -7.35
C ARG A 91 0.22 -0.70 -8.75
N ARG A 92 0.32 -1.57 -9.76
CA ARG A 92 -0.09 -1.25 -11.14
C ARG A 92 -1.59 -1.05 -11.24
N ALA A 93 -2.37 -1.93 -10.62
CA ALA A 93 -3.84 -1.85 -10.60
C ALA A 93 -4.35 -0.58 -9.88
N LEU A 94 -3.77 -0.27 -8.72
CA LEU A 94 -4.18 0.86 -7.89
C LEU A 94 -3.53 2.19 -8.30
N GLN A 95 -2.51 2.15 -9.16
CA GLN A 95 -1.61 3.28 -9.46
C GLN A 95 -1.01 3.95 -8.21
N SER A 96 -0.85 3.17 -7.13
CA SER A 96 -0.37 3.62 -5.83
C SER A 96 0.24 2.44 -5.07
N ASP A 97 1.24 2.71 -4.24
CA ASP A 97 1.74 1.69 -3.31
C ASP A 97 0.96 1.74 -1.99
N PRO A 98 0.35 0.62 -1.56
CA PRO A 98 -0.49 0.60 -0.37
C PRO A 98 0.29 0.69 0.95
N LEU A 99 1.58 0.37 0.98
CA LEU A 99 2.41 0.43 2.18
C LEU A 99 3.20 1.74 2.27
N LEU A 100 3.62 2.29 1.13
CA LEU A 100 4.52 3.45 1.05
C LEU A 100 4.00 4.70 1.78
N ARG A 101 2.68 4.80 2.02
CA ARG A 101 2.07 5.93 2.74
C ARG A 101 2.67 6.14 4.14
N VAL A 102 3.10 5.08 4.83
CA VAL A 102 3.71 5.18 6.16
C VAL A 102 4.99 6.02 6.16
N VAL A 103 5.74 6.04 5.04
CA VAL A 103 6.99 6.81 4.94
C VAL A 103 6.75 8.31 5.07
N PHE A 104 5.58 8.79 4.65
CA PHE A 104 5.21 10.21 4.75
C PHE A 104 4.66 10.59 6.14
N SER A 105 4.49 9.62 7.05
CA SER A 105 4.03 9.85 8.43
C SER A 105 5.18 10.03 9.45
N LEU A 106 6.43 10.20 9.00
CA LEU A 106 7.60 10.37 9.88
C LEU A 106 7.70 11.73 10.62
N GLY A 107 6.61 12.51 10.70
CA GLY A 107 6.55 13.79 11.45
C GLY A 107 5.85 13.68 12.81
N ASN A 108 5.92 14.75 13.63
CA ASN A 108 5.35 14.82 14.98
C ASN A 108 3.94 15.46 15.00
N GLN A 109 2.98 14.86 14.31
CA GLN A 109 1.56 15.22 14.41
C GLN A 109 0.77 13.97 14.81
N ASP A 110 -0.27 14.11 15.63
CA ASP A 110 -0.99 12.99 16.25
C ASP A 110 -1.52 11.97 15.23
N GLU A 111 -2.07 12.43 14.09
CA GLU A 111 -2.60 11.55 13.04
C GLU A 111 -1.51 10.78 12.30
N ARG A 112 -0.27 11.27 12.32
CA ARG A 112 0.89 10.57 11.75
C ARG A 112 1.39 9.46 12.69
N SER A 113 1.16 9.59 14.00
CA SER A 113 1.42 8.49 14.95
C SER A 113 0.51 7.31 14.66
N LEU A 114 -0.79 7.56 14.46
CA LEU A 114 -1.76 6.51 14.18
C LEU A 114 -1.39 5.66 12.94
N LEU A 115 -0.88 6.28 11.87
CA LEU A 115 -0.40 5.54 10.69
C LEU A 115 0.80 4.63 11.01
N ARG A 116 1.73 5.09 11.86
CA ARG A 116 2.87 4.28 12.29
C ARG A 116 2.41 3.12 13.16
N ASP A 117 1.52 3.39 14.11
CA ASP A 117 1.00 2.39 15.04
C ASP A 117 0.25 1.29 14.28
N ARG A 118 -0.61 1.67 13.32
CA ARG A 118 -1.29 0.71 12.45
C ARG A 118 -0.34 -0.05 11.54
N PHE A 119 0.66 0.60 10.97
CA PHE A 119 1.65 -0.11 10.15
C PHE A 119 2.40 -1.15 10.98
N HIS A 120 2.83 -0.79 12.20
CA HIS A 120 3.46 -1.72 13.12
C HIS A 120 2.54 -2.90 13.44
N GLU A 121 1.29 -2.64 13.86
CA GLU A 121 0.34 -3.68 14.26
C GLU A 121 -0.08 -4.59 13.08
N GLN A 122 -0.45 -3.99 11.95
CA GLN A 122 -1.10 -4.69 10.85
C GLN A 122 -0.10 -5.28 9.85
N VAL A 123 1.13 -4.78 9.80
CA VAL A 123 2.16 -5.23 8.84
C VAL A 123 3.30 -5.92 9.58
N THR A 124 4.03 -5.20 10.43
CA THR A 124 5.25 -5.72 11.06
C THR A 124 4.96 -6.83 12.07
N ALA A 125 4.00 -6.63 12.98
CA ALA A 125 3.63 -7.63 13.99
C ALA A 125 2.96 -8.85 13.35
N ALA A 126 2.10 -8.63 12.34
CA ALA A 126 1.49 -9.70 11.57
C ALA A 126 2.54 -10.57 10.86
N LEU A 127 3.57 -9.97 10.27
CA LEU A 127 4.67 -10.71 9.64
C LEU A 127 5.53 -11.43 10.70
N THR A 128 5.87 -10.75 11.79
CA THR A 128 6.63 -11.32 12.93
C THR A 128 5.99 -12.61 13.43
N ALA A 129 4.66 -12.64 13.58
CA ALA A 129 3.92 -13.81 14.06
C ALA A 129 4.02 -15.03 13.13
N ARG A 130 4.44 -14.85 11.87
CA ARG A 130 4.60 -15.93 10.89
C ARG A 130 6.03 -16.42 10.76
N LEU A 131 7.03 -15.64 11.19
CA LEU A 131 8.43 -15.97 10.95
C LEU A 131 8.97 -16.92 12.04
N PRO A 132 9.55 -18.08 11.65
CA PRO A 132 10.17 -19.00 12.60
C PRO A 132 11.60 -18.57 12.94
N GLY A 133 12.10 -18.98 14.10
CA GLY A 133 13.52 -18.80 14.47
C GLY A 133 13.85 -17.44 15.11
N PRO A 134 15.14 -17.16 15.35
CA PRO A 134 15.59 -15.98 16.09
C PRO A 134 15.31 -14.68 15.35
N ASP A 135 15.28 -13.55 16.07
CA ASP A 135 15.17 -12.21 15.47
C ASP A 135 13.97 -12.01 14.54
N ALA A 136 12.87 -12.76 14.75
CA ALA A 136 11.67 -12.68 13.90
C ALA A 136 11.15 -11.24 13.73
N ALA A 137 11.15 -10.45 14.81
CA ALA A 137 10.73 -9.05 14.76
C ALA A 137 11.65 -8.19 13.88
N LEU A 138 12.97 -8.30 14.06
CA LEU A 138 13.93 -7.55 13.25
C LEU A 138 13.87 -7.97 11.78
N ARG A 139 13.75 -9.27 11.49
CA ARG A 139 13.59 -9.77 10.11
C ARG A 139 12.30 -9.28 9.48
N ALA A 140 11.20 -9.19 10.24
CA ALA A 140 9.95 -8.60 9.77
C ALA A 140 10.10 -7.09 9.45
N GLU A 141 10.80 -6.33 10.28
CA GLU A 141 11.11 -4.92 10.01
C GLU A 141 11.96 -4.75 8.73
N LEU A 142 12.98 -5.59 8.54
CA LEU A 142 13.81 -5.58 7.33
C LEU A 142 13.03 -5.96 6.08
N LEU A 143 12.11 -6.94 6.18
CA LEU A 143 11.19 -7.30 5.11
C LEU A 143 10.26 -6.15 4.75
N ALA A 144 9.68 -5.47 5.74
CA ALA A 144 8.88 -4.27 5.54
C ALA A 144 9.70 -3.16 4.85
N GLY A 145 10.94 -2.95 5.27
CA GLY A 145 11.89 -2.03 4.64
C GLY A 145 12.16 -2.37 3.17
N HIS A 146 12.35 -3.65 2.85
CA HIS A 146 12.53 -4.11 1.47
C HIS A 146 11.32 -3.82 0.58
N LEU A 147 10.11 -4.05 1.08
CA LEU A 147 8.87 -3.79 0.33
C LEU A 147 8.66 -2.29 0.11
N LEU A 148 8.84 -1.49 1.17
CA LEU A 148 8.74 -0.03 1.09
C LEU A 148 9.78 0.55 0.12
N GLY A 149 11.03 0.09 0.19
CA GLY A 149 12.11 0.53 -0.70
C GLY A 149 11.88 0.17 -2.16
N LEU A 150 11.40 -1.05 -2.43
CA LEU A 150 11.03 -1.47 -3.79
C LEU A 150 9.87 -0.63 -4.33
N GLY A 151 8.81 -0.47 -3.53
CA GLY A 151 7.63 0.33 -3.86
C GLY A 151 7.97 1.79 -4.16
N ALA A 152 8.83 2.39 -3.34
CA ALA A 152 9.37 3.74 -3.54
C ALA A 152 10.16 3.84 -4.84
N THR A 153 11.11 2.93 -5.07
CA THR A 153 11.99 2.93 -6.24
C THR A 153 11.19 2.83 -7.55
N LEU A 154 10.22 1.91 -7.62
CA LEU A 154 9.35 1.77 -8.78
C LEU A 154 8.45 3.00 -8.99
N SER A 155 8.15 3.75 -7.92
CA SER A 155 7.36 4.98 -7.97
C SER A 155 8.16 6.20 -8.41
N LEU A 156 9.46 6.22 -8.14
CA LEU A 156 10.38 7.22 -8.68
C LEU A 156 10.69 6.94 -10.16
N HIS A 157 10.87 5.68 -10.55
CA HIS A 157 11.22 5.29 -11.92
C HIS A 157 10.02 4.84 -12.76
N ARG A 158 9.01 5.70 -12.89
CA ARG A 158 7.75 5.39 -13.61
C ARG A 158 7.94 4.95 -15.07
N GLU A 159 8.99 5.45 -15.72
CA GLU A 159 9.33 5.18 -17.12
C GLU A 159 10.64 4.37 -17.25
N GLY A 160 11.16 3.84 -16.13
CA GLY A 160 12.39 3.06 -16.13
C GLY A 160 12.20 1.59 -16.50
N ALA A 161 13.28 0.80 -16.46
CA ALA A 161 13.27 -0.62 -16.82
C ALA A 161 12.24 -1.48 -16.04
N GLY A 162 11.93 -1.09 -14.80
CA GLY A 162 10.90 -1.75 -13.98
C GLY A 162 9.47 -1.55 -14.48
N ALA A 163 9.21 -0.53 -15.31
CA ALA A 163 7.91 -0.30 -15.93
C ALA A 163 7.64 -1.31 -17.05
N SER A 164 8.68 -1.68 -17.83
CA SER A 164 8.60 -2.67 -18.91
C SER A 164 8.73 -4.12 -18.44
N ALA A 165 9.32 -4.37 -17.27
CA ALA A 165 9.48 -5.72 -16.74
C ALA A 165 8.14 -6.33 -16.29
N THR A 166 8.00 -7.65 -16.33
CA THR A 166 6.84 -8.33 -15.73
C THR A 166 6.99 -8.38 -14.20
N PRO A 167 5.88 -8.46 -13.43
CA PRO A 167 5.94 -8.67 -11.98
C PRO A 167 6.79 -9.89 -11.61
N GLU A 168 6.65 -10.98 -12.36
CA GLU A 168 7.39 -12.22 -12.17
C GLU A 168 8.88 -12.02 -12.36
N ARG A 169 9.28 -11.23 -13.38
CA ARG A 169 10.69 -10.95 -13.63
C ARG A 169 11.33 -10.12 -12.53
N ILE A 170 10.59 -9.15 -11.98
CA ILE A 170 11.04 -8.38 -10.81
C ILE A 170 11.16 -9.32 -9.60
N ALA A 171 10.20 -10.22 -9.41
CA ALA A 171 10.24 -11.20 -8.33
C ALA A 171 11.41 -12.18 -8.45
N ASP A 172 11.72 -12.70 -9.63
CA ASP A 172 12.89 -13.57 -9.86
C ASP A 172 14.20 -12.92 -9.37
N LEU A 173 14.35 -11.61 -9.56
CA LEU A 173 15.55 -10.86 -9.20
C LEU A 173 15.57 -10.44 -7.72
N TYR A 174 14.41 -10.08 -7.15
CA TYR A 174 14.34 -9.44 -5.83
C TYR A 174 13.96 -10.40 -4.70
N ALA A 175 13.09 -11.38 -4.98
CA ALA A 175 12.56 -12.30 -3.97
C ALA A 175 13.62 -13.12 -3.23
N PRO A 176 14.76 -13.54 -3.82
CA PRO A 176 15.78 -14.28 -3.08
C PRO A 176 16.31 -13.54 -1.85
N ALA A 177 16.33 -12.19 -1.87
CA ALA A 177 16.73 -11.41 -0.70
C ALA A 177 15.70 -11.48 0.43
N LEU A 178 14.41 -11.36 0.10
CA LEU A 178 13.31 -11.50 1.06
C LEU A 178 13.25 -12.92 1.61
N GLN A 179 13.41 -13.92 0.75
CA GLN A 179 13.29 -15.32 1.14
C GLN A 179 14.32 -15.71 2.21
N ARG A 180 15.55 -15.17 2.14
CA ARG A 180 16.57 -15.36 3.18
C ARG A 180 16.15 -14.79 4.54
N LEU A 181 15.48 -13.64 4.57
CA LEU A 181 14.96 -13.08 5.82
C LEU A 181 13.78 -13.91 6.36
N ILE A 182 12.97 -14.48 5.47
CA ILE A 182 11.80 -15.29 5.85
C ILE A 182 12.22 -16.62 6.49
N THR A 183 13.18 -17.32 5.89
CA THR A 183 13.62 -18.64 6.37
C THR A 183 14.58 -18.56 7.55
N GLY A 184 15.24 -17.40 7.75
CA GLY A 184 16.44 -17.32 8.57
C GLY A 184 17.63 -18.00 7.88
#